data_AF-A0A836ZA53-F1
#
_entry.id   AF-A0A836ZA53-F1
#
_cell.length_a   1.000
_cell.length_b   1.000
_cell.length_c   1.000
_cell.angle_alpha   90.00
_cell.angle_beta   90.00
_cell.angle_gamma   90.00
#
_symmetry.space_group_name_H-M   'P 1'
#
loop_
_entity.id
_entity.type
_entity.pdbx_description
1 polymer ?
#
loop_
_entity_poly.entity_id
_entity_poly.type
_entity_poly.pdbx_seq_one_letter_code
_entity_poly.pdbx_strand_id
1 'polypeptide(L)' 'MFQLTYCYEARKPGVKDQITEMAFNGVGIRDTAPMLKIGINTVIRTLKNSRHEE' A
#
# COMPACT_ATOMS: atom_id res chain seq x y z
N MET A 1 -6.54 -9.32 21.79
CA MET A 1 -7.00 -10.08 20.61
C MET A 1 -5.99 -9.87 19.48
N PHE A 2 -5.48 -10.94 18.88
CA PHE A 2 -4.54 -10.88 17.76
C PHE A 2 -5.29 -11.23 16.46
N GLN A 3 -4.98 -10.54 15.36
CA GLN A 3 -5.65 -10.75 14.09
C GLN A 3 -4.86 -11.77 13.25
N LEU A 4 -5.30 -13.02 13.23
CA LEU A 4 -4.66 -14.12 12.48
C LEU A 4 -4.79 -13.98 10.96
N THR A 5 -5.92 -13.46 10.49
CA THR A 5 -6.26 -13.39 9.06
C THR A 5 -6.81 -12.00 8.73
N TYR A 6 -6.09 -11.28 7.87
CA TYR A 6 -6.57 -10.02 7.33
C TYR A 6 -7.60 -10.30 6.23
N CYS A 7 -8.85 -9.88 6.47
CA CYS A 7 -9.88 -9.86 5.42
C CYS A 7 -9.57 -8.81 4.34
N TYR A 8 -8.82 -7.76 4.70
CA TYR A 8 -8.43 -6.70 3.78
C TYR A 8 -6.93 -6.77 3.49
N GLU A 9 -6.59 -7.17 2.27
CA GLU A 9 -5.20 -7.41 1.87
C GLU A 9 -4.33 -6.17 2.02
N ALA A 10 -4.88 -4.98 1.75
CA ALA A 10 -4.11 -3.74 1.83
C ALA A 10 -3.69 -3.31 3.25
N ARG A 11 -4.23 -3.97 4.29
CA ARG A 11 -3.86 -3.70 5.69
C ARG A 11 -2.96 -4.79 6.28
N LYS A 12 -2.54 -5.75 5.47
CA LYS A 12 -1.50 -6.70 5.85
C LYS A 12 -0.20 -5.94 6.14
N PRO A 13 0.55 -6.34 7.16
CA PRO A 13 1.89 -5.78 7.41
C PRO A 13 2.75 -5.94 6.14
N GLY A 14 3.50 -4.90 5.79
CA GLY A 14 4.38 -4.86 4.61
C GLY A 14 3.76 -4.29 3.33
N VAL A 15 2.42 -4.28 3.17
CA VAL A 15 1.81 -3.75 1.93
C VAL A 15 2.05 -2.24 1.77
N LYS A 16 2.07 -1.50 2.88
CA LYS A 16 2.39 -0.09 2.87
C LYS A 16 3.83 0.17 2.41
N ASP A 17 4.78 -0.63 2.90
CA ASP A 17 6.20 -0.53 2.54
C ASP A 17 6.44 -0.92 1.08
N GLN A 18 5.70 -1.92 0.57
CA GLN A 18 5.73 -2.27 -0.84
C GLN A 18 5.21 -1.14 -1.74
N ILE A 19 4.16 -0.42 -1.31
CA ILE A 19 3.64 0.73 -2.07
C ILE A 19 4.67 1.87 -2.12
N THR A 20 5.34 2.16 -1.00
CA THR A 20 6.36 3.22 -0.96
C THR A 20 7.60 2.82 -1.75
N GLU A 21 8.03 1.56 -1.69
CA GLU A 21 9.13 1.02 -2.49
C GLU A 21 8.83 1.10 -3.99
N MET A 22 7.62 0.69 -4.42
CA MET A 22 7.21 0.79 -5.81
C MET A 22 7.19 2.23 -6.31
N ALA A 23 6.69 3.17 -5.49
CA ALA A 23 6.72 4.58 -5.83
C ALA A 23 8.16 5.13 -5.91
N PHE A 24 9.06 4.69 -5.01
CA PHE A 24 10.48 5.06 -5.04
C PHE A 24 11.18 4.53 -6.29
N ASN A 25 10.83 3.32 -6.73
CA ASN A 25 11.32 2.69 -7.96
C ASN A 25 10.68 3.27 -9.24
N GLY A 26 9.84 4.31 -9.13
CA GLY A 26 9.23 4.99 -10.27
C GLY A 26 8.03 4.26 -10.89
N VAL A 27 7.48 3.24 -10.22
CA VAL A 27 6.28 2.53 -10.68
C VAL A 27 5.05 3.43 -10.50
N GLY A 28 4.22 3.52 -11.53
CA GLY A 28 3.01 4.34 -11.52
C GLY A 28 1.92 3.77 -10.59
N ILE A 29 1.12 4.66 -10.00
CA ILE A 29 -0.01 4.30 -9.12
C ILE A 29 -0.99 3.33 -9.80
N ARG A 30 -1.20 3.49 -11.11
CA ARG A 30 -2.11 2.65 -11.92
C ARG A 30 -1.56 1.23 -12.13
N ASP A 31 -0.25 1.06 -12.05
CA ASP A 31 0.44 -0.22 -12.23
C ASP A 31 0.59 -0.94 -10.88
N THR A 32 0.88 -0.20 -9.82
CA THR A 32 0.99 -0.70 -8.44
C THR A 32 -0.32 -1.29 -7.91
N ALA A 33 -1.46 -0.65 -8.19
CA ALA A 33 -2.76 -1.09 -7.69
C ALA A 33 -3.13 -2.52 -8.12
N PRO A 34 -3.14 -2.88 -9.42
CA PRO A 34 -3.40 -4.25 -9.86
C PRO A 34 -2.27 -5.22 -9.46
N MET A 35 -1.00 -4.78 -9.44
CA MET A 35 0.14 -5.62 -9.04
C MET A 35 0.04 -6.10 -7.59
N LEU A 36 -0.43 -5.23 -6.69
CA LEU A 36 -0.64 -5.54 -5.26
C LEU A 36 -2.07 -6.00 -4.94
N LYS A 37 -2.95 -6.13 -5.96
CA LYS A 37 -4.37 -6.50 -5.79
C LYS A 37 -5.14 -5.57 -4.83
N ILE A 38 -4.81 -4.29 -4.84
CA ILE A 38 -5.43 -3.26 -3.99
C ILE A 38 -6.06 -2.15 -4.84
N GLY A 39 -7.05 -1.46 -4.28
CA GLY A 39 -7.67 -0.33 -4.96
C GLY A 39 -6.71 0.86 -5.11
N ILE A 40 -6.79 1.57 -6.24
CA ILE A 40 -6.00 2.78 -6.54
C ILE A 40 -6.10 3.83 -5.42
N ASN A 41 -7.29 4.01 -4.85
CA ASN A 41 -7.51 4.93 -3.73
C ASN A 41 -6.66 4.58 -2.49
N THR A 42 -6.36 3.29 -2.30
CA THR A 42 -5.51 2.85 -1.20
C THR A 42 -4.07 3.27 -1.44
N VAL A 43 -3.55 3.04 -2.64
CA VAL A 43 -2.19 3.47 -3.05
C VAL A 43 -2.03 4.98 -2.90
N ILE A 44 -3.01 5.76 -3.37
CA ILE A 44 -2.97 7.23 -3.23
C ILE A 44 -2.97 7.64 -1.75
N ARG A 45 -3.83 7.02 -0.94
CA ARG A 45 -3.92 7.34 0.50
C ARG A 45 -2.64 6.98 1.23
N THR A 46 -2.03 5.83 0.96
CA THR A 46 -0.79 5.42 1.61
C THR A 46 0.35 6.36 1.26
N LEU A 47 0.48 6.78 -0.01
CA LEU A 47 1.50 7.75 -0.43
C LEU A 47 1.28 9.16 0.13
N LYS A 48 0.03 9.57 0.35
CA LYS A 48 -0.27 10.84 1.03
C LYS A 48 0.08 10.78 2.52
N ASN A 49 -0.20 9.65 3.18
CA ASN A 49 0.02 9.47 4.60
C ASN A 49 1.48 9.16 4.95
N SER A 50 2.27 8.59 4.02
CA SER A 50 3.68 8.29 4.24
C SER A 50 4.55 9.52 4.49
N ARG A 51 4.06 10.73 4.16
CA ARG A 51 4.72 12.01 4.45
C ARG A 51 4.48 12.52 5.88
N HIS A 52 3.57 11.89 6.62
CA HIS A 52 3.11 12.36 7.94
C HIS A 52 3.58 11.45 9.10
N GLU A 53 4.30 10.37 8.81
CA GLU A 53 4.75 9.39 9.81
C GLU A 53 6.24 9.53 10.14
N GLU A 54 6.79 10.75 10.06
CA GLU A 54 8.10 11.09 10.65
C GLU A 54 8.03 11.19 12.18
#